data_AF-A0A931PKI9-F1
#
_entry.id   AF-A0A931PKI9-F1
#
_cell.length_a   1.000
_cell.length_b   1.000
_cell.length_c   1.000
_cell.angle_alpha   90.00
_cell.angle_beta   90.00
_cell.angle_gamma   90.00
#
_symmetry.space_group_name_H-M   'P 1'
#
loop_
_entity.id
_entity.type
_entity.pdbx_description
1 polymer ?
#
loop_
_entity_poly.entity_id
_entity_poly.type
_entity_poly.pdbx_seq_one_letter_code
_entity_poly.pdbx_strand_id
1 'polypeptide(L)' 'MSLCALCGAYLLGAAVLCPHHQYPPDAGWAEGNRIMCDFIHRGIAPPAPREDIARAA' A
#
# COMPACT_ATOMS: atom_id res chain seq x y z
N MET A 1 7.41 11.99 -24.79
CA MET A 1 7.58 10.85 -23.87
C MET A 1 7.89 11.38 -22.48
N SER A 2 7.13 11.00 -21.47
CA SER A 2 7.47 11.24 -20.06
C SER A 2 8.08 9.96 -19.44
N LEU A 3 8.79 10.13 -18.32
CA LEU A 3 9.25 9.03 -17.48
C LEU A 3 8.38 8.95 -16.23
N CYS A 4 8.17 7.74 -15.72
CA CYS A 4 7.53 7.51 -14.43
C CYS A 4 8.31 8.21 -13.31
N ALA A 5 7.64 9.05 -12.53
CA ALA A 5 8.28 9.79 -11.43
C ALA A 5 8.84 8.88 -10.31
N LEU A 6 8.36 7.63 -10.20
CA LEU A 6 8.81 6.68 -9.18
C LEU A 6 9.92 5.73 -9.64
N CYS A 7 9.89 5.26 -10.89
CA CYS A 7 10.82 4.21 -11.35
C CYS A 7 11.55 4.52 -12.65
N GLY A 8 11.28 5.66 -13.29
CA GLY A 8 11.94 6.04 -14.54
C GLY A 8 11.51 5.27 -15.79
N ALA A 9 10.49 4.40 -15.70
CA ALA A 9 9.96 3.69 -16.87
C ALA A 9 9.35 4.67 -17.90
N TYR A 10 9.54 4.39 -19.20
CA TYR A 10 8.93 5.17 -20.27
C TYR A 10 7.40 5.09 -20.22
N LEU A 11 6.74 6.24 -20.35
CA LEU A 11 5.29 6.34 -20.40
C LEU A 11 4.81 6.69 -21.80
N LEU A 12 3.72 6.03 -22.20
CA LEU A 12 2.93 6.42 -23.37
C LEU A 12 1.93 7.48 -22.94
N GLY A 13 2.08 8.70 -23.46
CA GLY A 13 1.18 9.83 -23.17
C GLY A 13 1.67 10.73 -22.04
N ALA A 14 0.73 11.41 -21.38
CA ALA A 14 0.98 12.47 -20.39
C ALA A 14 0.83 12.00 -18.92
N ALA A 15 0.78 10.70 -18.68
CA ALA A 15 0.74 10.16 -17.32
C ALA A 15 2.03 10.50 -16.55
N VAL A 16 1.92 10.59 -15.22
CA VAL A 16 3.05 10.85 -14.31
C VAL A 16 3.60 9.55 -13.71
N LEU A 17 2.74 8.52 -13.58
CA LEU A 17 3.07 7.21 -13.02
C LEU A 17 2.72 6.10 -14.02
N CYS A 18 3.54 5.04 -14.06
CA CYS A 18 3.24 3.86 -14.87
C CYS A 18 2.17 2.97 -14.20
N PRO A 19 1.49 2.09 -14.95
CA PRO A 19 0.45 1.19 -14.40
C PRO A 19 0.91 0.35 -13.19
N HIS A 20 2.19 -0.01 -13.10
CA HIS A 20 2.76 -0.72 -11.95
C HIS A 20 2.76 0.10 -10.65
N HIS A 21 2.79 1.43 -10.77
CA HIS A 21 2.76 2.36 -9.65
C HIS A 21 1.47 3.18 -9.62
N GLN A 22 0.53 2.86 -10.50
CA GLN A 22 -0.80 3.42 -10.48
C GLN A 22 -1.56 2.65 -9.41
N TYR A 23 -1.40 3.07 -8.17
CA TYR A 23 -2.20 2.56 -7.07
C TYR A 23 -3.66 2.96 -7.34
N PRO A 24 -4.64 2.06 -7.24
CA PRO A 24 -6.03 2.45 -7.39
C PRO A 24 -6.30 3.58 -6.38
N PRO A 25 -6.93 4.69 -6.79
CA PRO A 25 -7.17 5.85 -5.92
C PRO A 25 -7.95 5.51 -4.64
N ASP A 26 -8.57 4.34 -4.61
CA ASP A 26 -9.47 3.78 -3.61
C ASP A 26 -8.93 2.55 -2.87
N ALA A 27 -7.95 1.80 -3.40
CA ALA A 27 -7.58 0.50 -2.86
C ALA A 27 -6.44 0.57 -1.83
N GLY A 28 -6.60 1.34 -0.76
CA GLY A 28 -5.82 1.11 0.46
C GLY A 28 -4.78 2.16 0.84
N TRP A 29 -4.74 3.35 0.20
CA TRP A 29 -3.89 4.44 0.72
C TRP A 29 -4.33 4.85 2.13
N ALA A 30 -5.64 5.06 2.31
CA ALA A 30 -6.18 5.41 3.63
C ALA A 30 -5.97 4.27 4.63
N GLU A 31 -6.19 3.04 4.21
CA GLU A 31 -6.03 1.85 5.05
C GLU A 31 -4.57 1.61 5.45
N GLY A 32 -3.64 1.69 4.50
CA GLY A 32 -2.20 1.57 4.74
C GLY A 32 -1.67 2.68 5.66
N ASN A 33 -2.13 3.92 5.47
CA ASN A 33 -1.75 5.00 6.39
C ASN A 33 -2.32 4.80 7.80
N ARG A 34 -3.54 4.26 7.92
CA ARG A 34 -4.14 3.95 9.23
C ARG A 34 -3.36 2.85 9.95
N ILE A 35 -2.99 1.78 9.25
CA ILE A 35 -2.11 0.71 9.76
C ILE A 35 -0.79 1.31 10.27
N MET A 36 -0.11 2.11 9.44
CA MET A 36 1.16 2.75 9.84
C MET A 36 0.98 3.66 11.07
N CYS A 37 -0.07 4.48 11.09
CA CYS A 37 -0.36 5.35 12.23
C CYS A 37 -0.63 4.57 13.51
N ASP A 38 -1.43 3.51 13.43
CA ASP A 38 -1.87 2.76 14.60
C ASP A 38 -0.73 1.92 15.20
N PHE A 39 0.03 1.20 14.37
CA PHE A 39 1.09 0.32 14.88
C PHE A 39 2.40 1.06 15.20
N ILE A 40 2.84 1.98 14.33
CA ILE A 40 4.17 2.61 14.47
C ILE A 40 4.08 3.87 15.32
N HIS A 41 3.15 4.77 15.00
CA HIS A 41 3.10 6.07 15.68
C HIS A 41 2.33 6.02 17.00
N ARG A 42 1.27 5.20 17.09
CA ARG A 42 0.42 5.09 18.29
C ARG A 42 0.71 3.86 19.16
N GLY A 43 1.45 2.88 18.64
CA GLY A 43 1.83 1.67 19.38
C GLY A 43 0.66 0.76 19.75
N ILE A 44 -0.43 0.76 18.98
CA ILE A 44 -1.58 -0.11 19.21
C ILE A 44 -1.17 -1.53 18.85
N ALA A 45 -1.25 -2.47 19.80
CA ALA A 45 -0.92 -3.87 19.53
C ALA A 45 -1.98 -4.52 18.63
N PRO A 46 -1.59 -5.35 17.64
CA PRO A 46 -2.55 -6.11 16.86
C PRO A 46 -3.30 -7.09 17.78
N PRO A 47 -4.58 -7.35 17.52
CA PRO A 47 -5.32 -8.35 18.27
C PRO A 47 -4.61 -9.70 18.16
N ALA A 48 -4.64 -10.48 19.24
CA ALA A 48 -4.10 -11.83 19.23
C ALA A 48 -4.75 -12.63 18.07
N PRO A 49 -3.97 -13.47 17.36
CA PRO A 49 -4.52 -14.35 16.34
C PRO A 49 -5.68 -15.13 16.94
N ARG A 50 -6.83 -15.15 16.26
CA ARG A 50 -7.94 -16.00 16.68
C ARG A 50 -7.47 -17.47 16.63
N GLU A 51 -7.84 -18.25 17.64
CA GLU A 51 -7.35 -19.63 17.83
C GLU A 51 -7.66 -20.55 16.64
N ASP A 52 -8.68 -20.22 15.84
CA ASP A 52 -9.07 -20.91 14.61
C ASP A 52 -8.05 -20.77 13.47
N ILE A 53 -7.29 -19.68 13.43
CA ILE A 53 -6.23 -19.45 12.43
C ILE A 53 -4.92 -20.14 12.86
N ALA A 54 -4.64 -20.21 14.18
CA ALA A 54 -3.40 -20.75 14.71
C ALA A 54 -3.21 -22.27 14.49
N ARG A 55 -4.30 -23.03 14.30
CA ARG A 55 -4.26 -24.49 14.08
C ARG A 55 -4.02 -24.89 12.61
N ALA A 56 -4.03 -23.93 11.69
CA ALA A 56 -3.88 -24.16 10.25
C ALA A 56 -2.45 -23.92 9.72
N ALA A 57 -1.47 -23.64 10.61
CA ALA A 57 -0.07 -23.38 10.27
C ALA A 57 0.84 -24.56 10.66
#